data_AF-A0A6G3SJW9-F1
#
_entry.id   AF-A0A6G3SJW9-F1
#
_cell.length_a   1.000
_cell.length_b   1.000
_cell.length_c   1.000
_cell.angle_alpha   90.00
_cell.angle_beta   90.00
_cell.angle_gamma   90.00
#
_symmetry.space_group_name_H-M   'P 1'
#
loop_
_entity.id
_entity.type
_entity.pdbx_description
1 polymer ?
#
loop_
_entity_poly.entity_id
_entity_poly.type
_entity_poly.pdbx_seq_one_letter_code
_entity_poly.pdbx_strand_id
1 'polypeptide(L)' 'MPGIVDLSAEFNIAASTAQKALAHLRTTGVVRTELGLGTFVADKWKTDTRGAPERYLRGSAAVKARRTSAQPLR' A
#
# COMPACT_ATOMS: atom_id res chain seq x y z
N MET A 1 2.18 3.54 -6.55
CA MET A 1 2.50 4.63 -5.61
C MET A 1 3.38 5.65 -6.34
N PRO A 2 3.24 6.96 -6.08
CA PRO A 2 4.12 8.00 -6.61
C PRO A 2 5.57 7.81 -6.17
N GLY A 3 6.52 8.33 -6.95
CA GLY A 3 7.95 8.25 -6.66
C GLY A 3 8.38 9.21 -5.54
N ILE A 4 9.61 9.07 -5.06
CA ILE A 4 10.17 9.97 -4.02
C ILE A 4 10.22 11.42 -4.51
N VAL A 5 10.56 11.64 -5.78
CA VAL A 5 10.63 12.97 -6.39
C VAL A 5 9.24 13.62 -6.43
N ASP A 6 8.22 12.87 -6.83
CA ASP A 6 6.83 13.35 -6.84
C ASP A 6 6.35 13.68 -5.43
N LEU A 7 6.62 12.81 -4.45
CA LEU A 7 6.26 13.04 -3.04
C LEU A 7 6.96 14.27 -2.47
N SER A 8 8.24 14.47 -2.80
CA SER A 8 8.98 15.65 -2.37
C SER A 8 8.38 16.93 -2.94
N ALA A 9 8.00 16.93 -4.22
CA ALA A 9 7.39 18.09 -4.86
C ALA A 9 5.98 18.38 -4.32
N GLU A 10 5.14 17.35 -4.14
CA GLU A 10 3.76 17.49 -3.67
C GLU A 10 3.69 18.01 -2.23
N PHE A 11 4.53 17.48 -1.34
CA PHE A 11 4.53 17.85 0.08
C PHE A 11 5.53 18.96 0.42
N ASN A 12 6.28 19.47 -0.57
CA ASN A 12 7.35 20.44 -0.40
C ASN A 12 8.37 20.04 0.69
N ILE A 13 8.82 18.79 0.63
CA ILE A 13 9.78 18.22 1.60
C ILE A 13 11.06 17.75 0.91
N ALA A 14 12.17 17.77 1.63
CA ALA A 14 13.42 17.18 1.17
C ALA A 14 13.25 15.68 0.82
N ALA A 15 13.95 15.23 -0.22
CA ALA A 15 13.93 13.83 -0.67
C ALA A 15 14.32 12.84 0.44
N SER A 16 15.27 13.22 1.29
CA SER A 16 15.70 12.44 2.45
C SER A 16 14.58 12.26 3.48
N THR A 17 13.70 13.25 3.64
CA THR A 17 12.51 13.16 4.50
C THR A 17 11.48 12.22 3.89
N ALA A 18 11.20 12.35 2.60
CA ALA A 18 10.30 11.44 1.89
C ALA A 18 10.78 9.98 1.95
N GLN A 19 12.09 9.74 1.78
CA GLN A 19 12.71 8.43 1.94
C GLN A 19 12.54 7.86 3.36
N LYS A 20 12.81 8.67 4.40
CA LYS A 20 12.65 8.26 5.80
C LYS A 20 11.19 7.93 6.12
N ALA A 21 10.25 8.76 5.67
CA ALA A 21 8.82 8.51 5.83
C ALA A 21 8.42 7.20 5.15
N LEU A 22 8.85 6.96 3.91
CA LEU A 22 8.54 5.73 3.18
C LEU A 22 9.14 4.50 3.86
N ALA A 23 10.39 4.59 4.35
CA ALA A 23 11.02 3.52 5.12
C ALA A 23 10.22 3.20 6.39
N HIS A 24 9.77 4.22 7.12
CA HIS A 24 8.92 4.04 8.31
C HIS A 24 7.56 3.41 7.98
N LEU A 25 6.95 3.78 6.85
CA LEU A 25 5.70 3.16 6.40
C LEU A 25 5.88 1.68 6.02
N ARG A 26 7.06 1.31 5.50
CA ARG A 26 7.41 -0.08 5.19
C ARG A 26 7.59 -0.89 6.47
N THR A 27 8.30 -0.36 7.46
CA THR A 27 8.56 -1.05 8.74
C THR A 27 7.29 -1.23 9.57
N THR A 28 6.39 -0.24 9.58
CA THR A 28 5.10 -0.31 10.27
C THR A 28 4.07 -1.21 9.57
N GLY A 29 4.39 -1.66 8.36
CA GLY A 29 3.58 -2.55 7.55
C GLY A 29 2.37 -1.87 6.89
N VAL A 30 2.40 -0.54 6.78
CA VAL A 30 1.38 0.29 6.13
C VAL A 30 1.55 0.27 4.61
N VAL A 31 2.76 0.02 4.11
CA VAL A 31 3.03 -0.24 2.68
C VAL A 31 3.76 -1.57 2.48
N ARG A 32 3.56 -2.18 1.32
CA ARG A 32 4.18 -3.44 0.88
C ARG A 32 4.85 -3.21 -0.46
N THR A 33 6.09 -3.65 -0.58
CA THR A 33 6.80 -3.62 -1.87
C THR A 33 6.80 -5.03 -2.43
N GLU A 34 6.24 -5.20 -3.62
CA GLU A 34 6.30 -6.44 -4.39
C GLU A 34 7.36 -6.27 -5.48
N LEU A 35 8.39 -7.11 -5.45
CA LEU A 35 9.48 -7.06 -6.41
C LEU A 35 8.94 -7.19 -7.84
N GLY A 36 9.28 -6.23 -8.71
CA GLY A 36 8.83 -6.20 -10.10
C GLY A 36 7.41 -5.65 -10.33
N LEU A 37 6.64 -5.38 -9.27
CA LEU A 37 5.26 -4.89 -9.36
C LEU A 37 5.07 -3.49 -8.75
N GLY A 38 5.97 -3.10 -7.83
CA GLY A 38 6.00 -1.77 -7.23
C GLY A 38 5.58 -1.76 -5.76
N THR A 39 5.22 -0.58 -5.26
CA THR A 39 4.82 -0.39 -3.85
C THR A 39 3.32 -0.13 -3.75
N PHE A 40 2.67 -0.88 -2.88
CA PHE A 40 1.23 -0.87 -2.61
C PHE A 40 0.93 -0.53 -1.16
N VAL A 41 -0.25 0.04 -0.88
CA VAL A 41 -0.70 0.32 0.49
C VAL A 41 -1.32 -0.96 1.07
N ALA A 42 -0.88 -1.38 2.26
CA ALA A 42 -1.38 -2.56 2.95
C ALA A 42 -2.83 -2.35 3.44
N ASP A 43 -3.54 -3.39 3.88
CA ASP A 43 -4.91 -3.24 4.40
C ASP A 43 -4.96 -2.72 5.85
N LYS A 44 -3.81 -2.73 6.55
CA LYS A 44 -3.68 -2.44 7.98
C LYS A 44 -4.12 -1.02 8.38
N TRP A 45 -4.16 -0.06 7.46
CA TRP A 45 -4.67 1.29 7.72
C TRP A 45 -6.19 1.42 7.57
N LYS A 46 -6.88 0.43 6.97
CA LYS A 46 -8.33 0.50 6.74
C LYS A 46 -9.17 0.50 8.02
N THR A 47 -8.57 0.28 9.18
CA THR A 47 -9.27 0.37 10.46
C THR A 47 -9.55 1.82 10.90
N ASP A 48 -8.93 2.83 10.27
CA ASP A 48 -9.35 4.24 10.45
C ASP A 48 -10.35 4.65 9.36
N THR A 49 -11.62 4.32 9.57
CA THR A 49 -12.75 4.58 8.65
C THR A 49 -13.02 6.07 8.38
N ARG A 50 -12.22 7.00 8.94
CA ARG A 50 -12.42 8.45 8.80
C ARG A 50 -11.84 9.06 7.52
N GLY A 51 -11.15 8.30 6.66
CA GLY A 51 -10.43 8.90 5.53
C GLY A 51 -10.17 8.08 4.27
N ALA A 52 -10.71 6.87 4.10
CA ALA A 52 -10.47 6.10 2.87
C ALA A 52 -11.56 6.38 1.80
N PRO A 53 -11.26 7.03 0.66
CA PRO A 53 -12.23 7.14 -0.41
C PRO A 53 -12.47 5.75 -1.03
N GLU A 54 -13.75 5.44 -1.25
CA GLU A 54 -14.30 4.16 -1.69
C GLU A 54 -13.57 3.51 -2.89
N ARG A 55 -12.89 4.33 -3.71
CA ARG A 55 -12.07 3.92 -4.86
C ARG A 55 -10.91 2.97 -4.48
N TYR A 56 -10.36 3.07 -3.27
CA TYR A 56 -9.30 2.17 -2.79
C TYR A 56 -9.82 0.78 -2.38
N LEU A 57 -11.10 0.67 -2.05
CA LEU A 57 -11.72 -0.57 -1.57
C LEU A 57 -12.06 -1.52 -2.74
N ARG A 58 -12.41 -0.98 -3.90
CA ARG A 58 -12.84 -1.78 -5.07
C ARG A 58 -11.74 -2.66 -5.65
N GLY A 59 -10.47 -2.25 -5.58
CA GLY A 59 -9.34 -3.01 -6.13
C GLY A 59 -8.71 -4.04 -5.17
N SER A 60 -8.84 -3.85 -3.86
CA SER A 60 -8.13 -4.66 -2.85
C SER A 60 -8.89 -5.93 -2.44
N ALA A 61 -10.21 -5.97 -2.62
CA ALA A 61 -10.99 -7.20 -2.43
C ALA A 61 -10.77 -8.23 -3.57
N ALA A 62 -10.38 -7.78 -4.77
CA ALA A 62 -10.25 -8.64 -5.94
C ALA A 62 -8.95 -9.47 -5.96
N VAL A 63 -7.88 -9.01 -5.31
CA VAL A 63 -6.61 -9.77 -5.24
C VAL A 63 -6.67 -10.90 -4.21
N LYS A 64 -7.48 -10.75 -3.15
CA LYS A 64 -7.61 -11.76 -2.09
C LYS A 64 -8.48 -12.97 -2.48
N ALA A 65 -9.29 -12.86 -3.53
CA ALA A 65 -10.25 -13.90 -3.90
C ALA A 65 -9.70 -15.05 -4.76
N ARG A 66 -8.39 -15.11 -5.08
CA ARG A 66 -7.82 -16.12 -6.00
C ARG A 66 -6.81 -17.10 -5.42
N ARG A 67 -6.69 -17.25 -4.09
CA ARG A 67 -5.70 -18.22 -3.52
C ARG A 67 -6.14 -19.05 -2.30
N THR A 68 -7.44 -19.15 -2.03
CA THR A 68 -7.95 -20.09 -1.00
C THR A 68 -9.18 -20.87 -1.47
N SER A 69 -9.14 -21.37 -2.70
CA SER A 69 -10.10 -22.36 -3.19
C SER A 69 -9.46 -23.27 -4.24
N ALA A 70 -8.42 -23.99 -3.84
CA ALA A 70 -7.91 -25.14 -4.59
C ALA A 70 -7.44 -26.22 -3.62
N GLN A 71 -8.39 -26.90 -2.98
CA GLN A 71 -8.44 -28.37 -2.89
C GLN A 71 -9.74 -28.83 -2.20
N PRO A 72 -10.66 -29.48 -2.93
CA PRO A 72 -11.68 -30.36 -2.37
C PRO A 72 -11.24 -31.84 -2.41
N LEU A 73 -11.77 -32.61 -1.44
CA LEU A 73 -12.01 -34.06 -1.45
C LEU A 73 -10.80 -35.03 -1.48
N ARG A 74 -10.41 -35.55 -0.29
CA ARG A 74 -10.80 -36.90 0.14
C ARG A 74 -10.54 -37.12 1.64
#